data_AF-A0A3B9L9T9-F1
#
_entry.id   AF-A0A3B9L9T9-F1
#
_cell.length_a   1.000
_cell.length_b   1.000
_cell.length_c   1.000
_cell.angle_alpha   90.00
_cell.angle_beta   90.00
_cell.angle_gamma   90.00
#
_symmetry.space_group_name_H-M   'P 1'
#
loop_
_entity.id
_entity.type
_entity.pdbx_description
1 polymer ?
#
loop_
_entity_poly.entity_id
_entity_poly.type
_entity_poly.pdbx_seq_one_letter_code
_entity_poly.pdbx_strand_id
1 'polypeptide(L)'
;MKKTIIVAHTLFALLLSANVMADDVKPAVDLDKRGDRIEERLDNKGDRIENRLDNKGDRIEERLDNKGDRIENRMDKRADVAEANGHEKRAEHLRNKGDRVDQHLDNKGDRIDNRLDRRGDRIDNHLDRKGERINKRLDKRAKHRN
;
A
#
# COMPACT_ATOMS: atom_id res chain seq x y z
N MET A 1 0.82 -84.18 33.78
CA MET A 1 2.05 -83.36 33.70
C MET A 1 2.01 -82.56 32.42
N LYS A 2 2.02 -81.24 32.54
CA LYS A 2 1.88 -80.26 31.45
C LYS A 2 3.12 -80.32 30.54
N LYS A 3 2.91 -80.30 29.22
CA LYS A 3 3.97 -79.96 28.25
C LYS A 3 3.44 -78.89 27.30
N THR A 4 3.82 -77.66 27.61
CA THR A 4 3.80 -76.47 26.75
C THR A 4 4.99 -76.49 25.81
N ILE A 5 4.76 -76.45 24.49
CA ILE A 5 5.71 -75.89 23.50
C ILE A 5 4.89 -75.17 22.40
N ILE A 6 5.37 -73.99 22.06
CA ILE A 6 4.87 -72.90 21.20
C ILE A 6 5.12 -73.20 19.71
N VAL A 7 4.20 -72.86 18.79
CA VAL A 7 4.37 -72.25 17.43
C VAL A 7 2.94 -72.00 16.87
N ALA A 8 2.35 -70.81 16.88
CA ALA A 8 2.51 -69.63 16.00
C ALA A 8 1.78 -69.71 14.62
N HIS A 9 0.98 -68.66 14.36
CA HIS A 9 0.46 -68.14 13.07
C HIS A 9 -0.86 -68.72 12.49
N THR A 10 -1.93 -67.93 12.53
CA THR A 10 -2.57 -67.29 11.35
C THR A 10 -3.90 -66.62 11.74
N LEU A 11 -4.21 -65.51 11.05
CA LEU A 11 -5.50 -64.79 11.02
C LEU A 11 -5.76 -63.74 12.10
N PHE A 12 -4.86 -62.76 12.20
CA PHE A 12 -5.27 -61.38 12.48
C PHE A 12 -5.16 -60.61 11.16
N ALA A 13 -6.20 -60.72 10.33
CA ALA A 13 -6.27 -60.09 9.01
C ALA A 13 -7.06 -58.78 9.07
N LEU A 14 -6.44 -57.74 8.52
CA LEU A 14 -6.99 -56.45 8.09
C LEU A 14 -7.66 -55.59 9.17
N LEU A 15 -6.89 -54.67 9.76
CA LEU A 15 -7.36 -53.32 10.10
C LEU A 15 -6.20 -52.33 10.34
N LEU A 16 -5.12 -52.42 9.56
CA LEU A 16 -4.03 -51.44 9.57
C LEU A 16 -3.64 -51.02 8.14
N SER A 17 -4.47 -50.18 7.52
CA SER A 17 -4.07 -49.44 6.31
C SER A 17 -4.88 -48.16 6.08
N ALA A 18 -5.33 -47.48 7.14
CA ALA A 18 -6.05 -46.20 7.02
C ALA A 18 -5.31 -44.97 7.57
N ASN A 19 -4.12 -45.11 8.17
CA ASN A 19 -3.46 -43.99 8.86
C ASN A 19 -2.19 -43.45 8.18
N VAL A 20 -1.89 -43.85 6.95
CA VAL A 20 -0.66 -43.38 6.25
C VAL A 20 -0.92 -42.15 5.36
N MET A 21 -2.18 -41.79 5.05
CA MET A 21 -2.50 -40.68 4.13
C MET A 21 -2.87 -39.36 4.84
N ALA A 22 -2.99 -39.36 6.17
CA ALA A 22 -3.47 -38.19 6.92
C ALA A 22 -2.35 -37.19 7.29
N ASP A 23 -1.08 -37.61 7.26
CA ASP A 23 0.05 -36.76 7.68
C ASP A 23 0.73 -36.01 6.53
N ASP A 24 0.61 -36.46 5.27
CA ASP A 24 1.17 -35.77 4.09
C ASP A 24 0.35 -34.56 3.61
N VAL A 25 -0.95 -34.51 3.89
CA VAL A 25 -1.82 -33.40 3.41
C VAL A 25 -1.81 -32.19 4.35
N LYS A 26 -1.61 -32.42 5.65
CA LYS A 26 -1.54 -31.35 6.67
C LYS A 26 -0.49 -30.26 6.39
N PRO A 27 0.76 -30.58 5.98
CA PRO A 27 1.78 -29.55 5.74
C PRO A 27 1.50 -28.67 4.53
N ALA A 28 0.80 -29.16 3.50
CA ALA A 28 0.39 -28.34 2.35
C ALA A 28 -0.68 -27.31 2.77
N VAL A 29 -1.72 -27.77 3.48
CA VAL A 29 -2.82 -26.92 3.98
C VAL A 29 -2.33 -25.82 4.94
N ASP A 30 -1.28 -26.09 5.73
CA ASP A 30 -0.67 -25.08 6.62
C ASP A 30 0.13 -24.02 5.84
N LEU A 31 0.79 -24.41 4.75
CA LEU A 31 1.53 -23.48 3.89
C LEU A 31 0.60 -22.55 3.12
N ASP A 32 -0.52 -23.07 2.61
CA ASP A 32 -1.54 -22.27 1.91
C ASP A 32 -2.15 -21.23 2.85
N LYS A 33 -2.62 -21.65 4.03
CA LYS A 33 -3.13 -20.72 5.07
C LYS A 33 -2.11 -19.66 5.50
N ARG A 34 -0.83 -19.99 5.45
CA ARG A 34 0.26 -19.05 5.75
C ARG A 34 0.52 -18.10 4.59
N GLY A 35 0.37 -18.55 3.34
CA GLY A 35 0.38 -17.73 2.13
C GLY A 35 -0.72 -16.69 2.17
N ASP A 36 -1.97 -17.13 2.33
CA ASP A 36 -3.15 -16.27 2.37
C ASP A 36 -2.99 -15.15 3.42
N ARG A 37 -2.55 -15.52 4.64
CA ARG A 37 -2.34 -14.54 5.72
C ARG A 37 -1.20 -13.55 5.43
N ILE A 38 -0.23 -13.92 4.60
CA ILE A 38 0.84 -13.01 4.21
C ILE A 38 0.33 -12.05 3.13
N GLU A 39 -0.40 -12.54 2.14
CA GLU A 39 -1.03 -11.72 1.09
C GLU A 39 -1.97 -10.70 1.72
N GLU A 40 -2.90 -11.15 2.58
CA GLU A 40 -3.81 -10.26 3.31
C GLU A 40 -3.06 -9.17 4.08
N ARG A 41 -1.90 -9.50 4.67
CA ARG A 41 -1.07 -8.51 5.40
C ARG A 41 -0.33 -7.54 4.49
N LEU A 42 0.00 -7.94 3.26
CA LEU A 42 0.61 -7.07 2.27
C LEU A 42 -0.44 -6.12 1.69
N ASP A 43 -1.63 -6.61 1.38
CA ASP A 43 -2.75 -5.81 0.86
C ASP A 43 -3.18 -4.77 1.89
N ASN A 44 -3.47 -5.20 3.13
CA ASN A 44 -3.76 -4.28 4.24
C ASN A 44 -2.66 -3.24 4.48
N LYS A 45 -1.40 -3.57 4.14
CA LYS A 45 -0.30 -2.63 4.24
C LYS A 45 -0.28 -1.66 3.06
N GLY A 46 -0.58 -2.12 1.85
CA GLY A 46 -0.80 -1.30 0.65
C GLY A 46 -1.88 -0.26 0.91
N ASP A 47 -3.07 -0.70 1.29
CA ASP A 47 -4.22 0.18 1.57
C ASP A 47 -3.88 1.26 2.60
N ARG A 48 -3.19 0.89 3.69
CA ARG A 48 -2.77 1.86 4.73
C ARG A 48 -1.75 2.87 4.22
N ILE A 49 -0.94 2.50 3.24
CA ILE A 49 0.03 3.43 2.65
C ILE A 49 -0.69 4.36 1.67
N GLU A 50 -1.54 3.82 0.80
CA GLU A 50 -2.36 4.58 -0.16
C GLU A 50 -3.17 5.64 0.57
N ASN A 51 -3.99 5.23 1.55
CA ASN A 51 -4.76 6.15 2.39
C ASN A 51 -3.87 7.25 3.02
N ARG A 52 -2.63 6.94 3.41
CA ARG A 52 -1.71 7.93 4.00
C ARG A 52 -1.12 8.88 2.96
N LEU A 53 -0.98 8.45 1.71
CA LEU A 53 -0.54 9.30 0.61
C LEU A 53 -1.68 10.23 0.19
N ASP A 54 -2.91 9.74 0.06
CA ASP A 54 -4.09 10.53 -0.30
C ASP A 54 -4.35 11.61 0.74
N ASN A 55 -4.49 11.21 2.02
CA ASN A 55 -4.65 12.16 3.13
C ASN A 55 -3.51 13.20 3.20
N LYS A 56 -2.33 12.86 2.69
CA LYS A 56 -1.21 13.80 2.62
C LYS A 56 -1.32 14.72 1.41
N GLY A 57 -1.81 14.23 0.27
CA GLY A 57 -2.17 15.01 -0.91
C GLY A 57 -3.19 16.07 -0.56
N ASP A 58 -4.34 15.66 -0.01
CA ASP A 58 -5.45 16.55 0.38
C ASP A 58 -4.98 17.68 1.31
N ARG A 59 -4.18 17.33 2.33
CA ARG A 59 -3.63 18.33 3.28
C ARG A 59 -2.64 19.29 2.65
N ILE A 60 -1.97 18.89 1.56
CA ILE A 60 -1.07 19.78 0.84
C ILE A 60 -1.88 20.71 -0.05
N GLU A 61 -2.85 20.18 -0.78
CA GLU A 61 -3.78 20.94 -1.62
C GLU A 61 -4.49 22.02 -0.81
N GLU A 62 -5.17 21.64 0.29
CA GLU A 62 -5.85 22.57 1.18
C GLU A 62 -4.89 23.68 1.69
N ARG A 63 -3.62 23.36 1.95
CA ARG A 63 -2.63 24.35 2.40
C ARG A 63 -2.14 25.26 1.29
N LEU A 64 -2.12 24.79 0.05
CA LEU A 64 -1.75 25.60 -1.11
C LEU A 64 -2.89 26.56 -1.44
N ASP A 65 -4.13 26.09 -1.45
CA ASP A 65 -5.33 26.90 -1.72
C ASP A 65 -5.48 28.00 -0.67
N ASN A 66 -5.47 27.63 0.62
CA ASN A 66 -5.51 28.60 1.71
C ASN A 66 -4.38 29.62 1.66
N LYS A 67 -3.24 29.25 1.07
CA LYS A 67 -2.11 30.17 0.89
C LYS A 67 -2.33 31.06 -0.33
N GLY A 68 -2.86 30.54 -1.44
CA GLY A 68 -3.27 31.28 -2.62
C GLY A 68 -4.26 32.37 -2.24
N ASP A 69 -5.39 31.99 -1.64
CA ASP A 69 -6.44 32.90 -1.18
C ASP A 69 -5.89 34.04 -0.32
N ARG A 70 -4.99 33.74 0.64
CA ARG A 70 -4.41 34.77 1.52
C ARG A 70 -3.51 35.74 0.77
N ILE A 71 -2.83 35.28 -0.28
CA ILE A 71 -1.96 36.12 -1.10
C ILE A 71 -2.81 36.97 -2.04
N GLU A 72 -3.75 36.36 -2.77
CA GLU A 72 -4.70 37.04 -3.64
C GLU A 72 -5.42 38.16 -2.88
N ASN A 73 -6.09 37.84 -1.77
CA ASN A 73 -6.76 38.82 -0.91
C ASN A 73 -5.85 39.95 -0.44
N ARG A 74 -4.55 39.70 -0.25
CA ARG A 74 -3.58 40.73 0.15
C ARG A 74 -3.17 41.58 -1.04
N MET A 75 -3.01 41.01 -2.22
CA MET A 75 -2.64 41.73 -3.43
C MET A 75 -3.79 42.63 -3.88
N ASP A 76 -5.03 42.12 -3.87
CA ASP A 76 -6.22 42.88 -4.24
C ASP A 76 -6.42 44.08 -3.33
N LYS A 77 -6.40 43.88 -2.01
CA LYS A 77 -6.49 45.00 -1.04
C LYS A 77 -5.43 46.06 -1.27
N ARG A 78 -4.21 45.67 -1.67
CA ARG A 78 -3.14 46.62 -1.98
C ARG A 78 -3.35 47.30 -3.32
N ALA A 79 -3.91 46.59 -4.30
CA ALA A 79 -4.25 47.13 -5.61
C ALA A 79 -5.36 48.17 -5.47
N ASP A 80 -6.43 47.86 -4.73
CA ASP A 80 -7.55 48.77 -4.48
C ASP A 80 -7.10 50.03 -3.75
N VAL A 81 -6.23 49.90 -2.73
CA VAL A 81 -5.63 51.06 -2.06
C VAL A 81 -4.77 51.87 -3.01
N ALA A 82 -4.01 51.25 -3.92
CA ALA A 82 -3.20 51.98 -4.89
C ALA A 82 -4.10 52.73 -5.89
N GLU A 83 -5.16 52.10 -6.37
CA GLU A 83 -6.14 52.68 -7.29
C GLU A 83 -6.88 53.86 -6.65
N ALA A 84 -7.34 53.73 -5.40
CA ALA A 84 -7.97 54.81 -4.65
C ALA A 84 -7.05 56.03 -4.44
N ASN A 85 -5.74 55.83 -4.47
CA ASN A 85 -4.73 56.90 -4.39
C ASN A 85 -4.28 57.42 -5.78
N GLY A 86 -4.95 57.01 -6.86
CA GLY A 86 -4.62 57.42 -8.23
C GLY A 86 -3.39 56.73 -8.83
N HIS A 87 -2.94 55.61 -8.26
CA HIS A 87 -1.79 54.84 -8.73
C HIS A 87 -2.19 53.61 -9.55
N GLU A 88 -2.91 53.81 -10.66
CA GLU A 88 -3.45 52.73 -11.51
C GLU A 88 -2.39 51.71 -11.96
N LYS A 89 -1.24 52.18 -12.49
CA LYS A 89 -0.15 51.28 -12.92
C LYS A 89 0.38 50.39 -11.80
N ARG A 90 0.37 50.89 -10.56
CA ARG A 90 0.80 50.11 -9.40
C ARG A 90 -0.27 49.09 -9.01
N ALA A 91 -1.54 49.46 -9.10
CA ALA A 91 -2.65 48.54 -8.87
C ALA A 91 -2.62 47.38 -9.87
N GLU A 92 -2.46 47.68 -11.15
CA GLU A 92 -2.32 46.68 -12.22
C GLU A 92 -1.11 45.76 -11.98
N HIS A 93 0.05 46.32 -11.61
CA HIS A 93 1.23 45.53 -11.28
C HIS A 93 1.00 44.58 -10.09
N LEU A 94 0.19 44.98 -9.09
CA LEU A 94 -0.14 44.15 -7.94
C LEU A 94 -1.09 43.01 -8.32
N ARG A 95 -2.10 43.26 -9.15
CA ARG A 95 -3.02 42.24 -9.69
C ARG A 95 -2.25 41.19 -10.51
N ASN A 96 -1.45 41.65 -11.47
CA ASN A 96 -0.57 40.79 -12.26
C ASN A 96 0.41 39.97 -11.40
N LYS A 97 0.82 40.49 -10.24
CA LYS A 97 1.66 39.76 -9.29
C LYS A 97 0.88 38.70 -8.52
N GLY A 98 -0.40 38.95 -8.21
CA GLY A 98 -1.34 37.95 -7.69
C GLY A 98 -1.44 36.77 -8.63
N ASP A 99 -1.83 37.02 -9.89
CA ASP A 99 -1.99 35.98 -10.92
C ASP A 99 -0.73 35.11 -11.09
N ARG A 100 0.46 35.73 -11.06
CA ARG A 100 1.74 35.01 -11.15
C ARG A 100 2.01 34.12 -9.94
N VAL A 101 1.56 34.53 -8.75
CA VAL A 101 1.69 33.70 -7.55
C VAL A 101 0.73 32.52 -7.64
N ASP A 102 -0.50 32.72 -8.08
CA ASP A 102 -1.50 31.65 -8.20
C ASP A 102 -1.02 30.60 -9.21
N GLN A 103 -0.60 31.03 -10.40
CA GLN A 103 0.03 30.13 -11.38
C GLN A 103 1.25 29.39 -10.79
N HIS A 104 2.03 30.03 -9.93
CA HIS A 104 3.17 29.37 -9.29
C HIS A 104 2.75 28.33 -8.24
N LEU A 105 1.64 28.57 -7.53
CA LEU A 105 1.09 27.63 -6.56
C LEU A 105 0.43 26.43 -7.25
N ASP A 106 -0.30 26.64 -8.34
CA ASP A 106 -0.89 25.57 -9.15
C ASP A 106 0.19 24.63 -9.69
N ASN A 107 1.20 25.21 -10.36
CA ASN A 107 2.36 24.46 -10.86
C ASN A 107 3.10 23.71 -9.74
N LYS A 108 3.03 24.22 -8.50
CA LYS A 108 3.63 23.56 -7.35
C LYS A 108 2.75 22.43 -6.83
N GLY A 109 1.42 22.58 -6.84
CA GLY A 109 0.43 21.51 -6.60
C GLY A 109 0.68 20.34 -7.53
N ASP A 110 0.64 20.59 -8.85
CA ASP A 110 0.87 19.59 -9.89
C ASP A 110 2.17 18.80 -9.67
N ARG A 111 3.26 19.50 -9.33
CA ARG A 111 4.57 18.86 -9.08
C ARG A 111 4.56 17.98 -7.84
N ILE A 112 3.77 18.34 -6.83
CA ILE A 112 3.63 17.53 -5.62
C ILE A 112 2.79 16.30 -5.92
N ASP A 113 1.69 16.43 -6.64
CA ASP A 113 0.80 15.32 -6.99
C ASP A 113 1.55 14.28 -7.82
N ASN A 114 2.19 14.73 -8.90
CA ASN A 114 3.09 13.89 -9.70
C ASN A 114 4.17 13.17 -8.88
N ARG A 115 4.62 13.75 -7.77
CA ARG A 115 5.61 13.12 -6.89
C ARG A 115 4.97 12.13 -5.92
N LEU A 116 3.74 12.36 -5.49
CA LEU A 116 2.98 11.44 -4.66
C LEU A 116 2.57 10.21 -5.48
N ASP A 117 2.08 10.39 -6.72
CA ASP A 117 1.74 9.29 -7.63
C ASP A 117 2.92 8.37 -7.89
N ARG A 118 4.05 8.94 -8.34
CA ARG A 118 5.30 8.18 -8.55
C ARG A 118 5.80 7.49 -7.29
N ARG A 119 5.42 8.00 -6.11
CA ARG A 119 5.77 7.36 -4.85
C ARG A 119 4.83 6.20 -4.54
N GLY A 120 3.52 6.34 -4.82
CA GLY A 120 2.53 5.27 -4.81
C GLY A 120 2.99 4.12 -5.69
N ASP A 121 3.22 4.40 -6.98
CA ASP A 121 3.70 3.42 -7.97
C ASP A 121 4.92 2.63 -7.49
N ARG A 122 5.90 3.33 -6.90
CA ARG A 122 7.13 2.68 -6.40
C ARG A 122 6.86 1.74 -5.23
N ILE A 123 5.90 2.08 -4.40
CA ILE A 123 5.51 1.26 -3.25
C ILE A 123 4.74 0.04 -3.74
N ASP A 124 3.80 0.19 -4.66
CA ASP A 124 3.00 -0.91 -5.21
C ASP A 124 3.92 -1.92 -5.89
N ASN A 125 4.78 -1.43 -6.79
CA ASN A 125 5.83 -2.23 -7.41
C ASN A 125 6.79 -2.91 -6.40
N HIS A 126 6.96 -2.35 -5.20
CA HIS A 126 7.77 -2.98 -4.15
C HIS A 126 6.99 -4.07 -3.41
N LEU A 127 5.70 -3.85 -3.15
CA LEU A 127 4.81 -4.81 -2.50
C LEU A 127 4.56 -6.01 -3.41
N ASP A 128 4.33 -5.81 -4.70
CA ASP A 128 4.14 -6.88 -5.69
C ASP A 128 5.36 -7.80 -5.75
N ARG A 129 6.55 -7.22 -5.96
CA ARG A 129 7.80 -7.99 -5.98
C ARG A 129 8.06 -8.71 -4.66
N LYS A 130 7.59 -8.16 -3.54
CA LYS A 130 7.69 -8.80 -2.24
C LYS A 130 6.72 -9.97 -2.13
N GLY A 131 5.48 -9.81 -2.58
CA GLY A 131 4.48 -10.89 -2.68
C GLY A 131 4.99 -12.04 -3.53
N GLU A 132 5.44 -11.76 -4.76
CA GLU A 132 6.02 -12.79 -5.65
C GLU A 132 7.18 -13.55 -5.02
N ARG A 133 8.09 -12.85 -4.33
CA ARG A 133 9.23 -13.49 -3.65
C ARG A 133 8.79 -14.41 -2.53
N ILE A 134 7.70 -14.07 -1.84
CA ILE A 134 7.14 -14.91 -0.78
C ILE A 134 6.45 -16.13 -1.40
N ASN A 135 5.63 -15.95 -2.44
CA ASN A 135 4.96 -17.04 -3.13
C ASN A 135 5.97 -18.04 -3.69
N LYS A 136 7.02 -17.57 -4.38
CA LYS A 136 8.13 -18.42 -4.85
C LYS A 136 8.83 -19.19 -3.72
N ARG A 137 8.91 -18.63 -2.51
CA ARG A 137 9.52 -19.32 -1.35
C ARG A 137 8.57 -20.37 -0.76
N LEU A 138 7.27 -20.08 -0.72
CA LEU A 138 6.25 -21.02 -0.26
C LEU A 138 6.16 -22.22 -1.21
N ASP A 139 6.12 -21.98 -2.52
CA ASP A 139 6.12 -23.03 -3.55
C ASP A 139 7.32 -23.98 -3.44
N LYS A 140 8.53 -23.42 -3.28
CA LYS A 140 9.74 -24.22 -3.09
C LYS A 140 9.65 -25.08 -1.83
N ARG A 141 9.07 -24.53 -0.75
CA ARG A 141 8.94 -25.23 0.53
C ARG A 141 7.89 -26.34 0.47
N ALA A 142 6.81 -26.13 -0.28
CA ALA A 142 5.81 -27.16 -0.57
C ALA A 142 6.44 -28.30 -1.38
N LYS A 143 7.21 -27.98 -2.44
CA LYS A 143 7.90 -28.97 -3.27
C LYS A 143 8.98 -29.79 -2.56
N HIS A 144 9.59 -29.26 -1.50
CA HIS A 144 10.58 -30.01 -0.70
C HIS A 144 9.96 -30.88 0.40
N ARG A 145 8.65 -30.74 0.67
CA ARG A 145 7.92 -31.51 1.68
C ARG A 145 7.10 -32.66 1.10
N ASN A 146 6.83 -32.63 -0.21
CA ASN A 146 6.33 -33.76 -1.00
C ASN A 146 7.50 -34.56 -1.57
#